data_AF-A0A8T1RVS9-F1
#
_entry.id   AF-A0A8T1RVS9-F1
#
_cell.length_a   1.000
_cell.length_b   1.000
_cell.length_c   1.000
_cell.angle_alpha   90.00
_cell.angle_beta   90.00
_cell.angle_gamma   90.00
#
_symmetry.space_group_name_H-M   'P 1'
#
loop_
_entity.id
_entity.type
_entity.pdbx_description
1 polymer ?
#
loop_
_entity_poly.entity_id
_entity_poly.type
_entity_poly.pdbx_seq_one_letter_code
_entity_poly.pdbx_strand_id
1 'polypeptide(L)'
;RCCCGRLVRQHACFTASLAMKYTDVKLGENFNQEIEEWSVEKHTEQSSTDAYGVINFQGGSHSCRAKYVRLSYDTKPEAILQLILKEWQMELPRLVISVHGGMQKFELHPRIKQLLGKGLIKAAVTTGAWIITGGVNTGCCSISNSVKPSK
;
A
#
# COMPACT_ATOMS: atom_id res chain seq x y z
N ARG A 1 -19.80 1.74 -14.70
CA ARG A 1 -19.42 1.36 -13.32
C ARG A 1 -17.92 1.53 -13.19
N CYS A 2 -17.40 2.05 -12.08
CA CYS A 2 -15.96 2.21 -11.88
C CYS A 2 -15.33 0.89 -11.37
N CYS A 3 -14.01 0.75 -11.52
CA CYS A 3 -13.23 -0.40 -11.04
C CYS A 3 -13.30 -0.62 -9.51
N CYS A 4 -13.78 0.38 -8.75
CA CYS A 4 -14.07 0.25 -7.32
C CYS A 4 -15.46 -0.36 -7.01
N GLY A 5 -16.23 -0.74 -8.04
CA GLY A 5 -17.57 -1.31 -7.91
C GLY A 5 -18.70 -0.30 -7.70
N ARG A 6 -18.39 0.97 -7.42
CA ARG A 6 -19.38 2.06 -7.26
C ARG A 6 -19.82 2.65 -8.61
N LEU A 7 -21.00 3.28 -8.62
CA LEU A 7 -21.44 4.12 -9.74
C LEU A 7 -20.58 5.40 -9.77
N VAL A 8 -20.30 5.94 -10.96
CA VAL A 8 -19.46 7.15 -11.11
C VAL A 8 -20.00 8.32 -10.28
N ARG A 9 -21.34 8.46 -10.21
CA ARG A 9 -22.05 9.45 -9.38
C ARG A 9 -21.91 9.29 -7.86
N GLN A 10 -21.36 8.16 -7.39
CA GLN A 10 -21.17 7.87 -5.97
C GLN A 10 -19.76 8.20 -5.48
N HIS A 11 -18.94 8.85 -6.32
CA HIS A 11 -17.66 9.38 -5.90
C HIS A 11 -17.82 10.81 -5.39
N ALA A 12 -17.13 11.15 -4.31
CA ALA A 12 -17.18 12.49 -3.72
C ALA A 12 -16.75 13.60 -4.72
N CYS A 13 -15.96 13.25 -5.72
CA CYS A 13 -15.49 14.13 -6.80
C CYS A 13 -16.46 14.21 -8.00
N PHE A 14 -17.67 13.61 -7.92
CA PHE A 14 -18.67 13.78 -8.99
C PHE A 14 -19.32 15.16 -8.89
N THR A 15 -18.62 16.18 -9.40
CA THR A 15 -19.09 17.55 -9.48
C THR A 15 -19.97 17.77 -10.72
N ALA A 16 -20.75 18.85 -10.74
CA ALA A 16 -21.54 19.24 -11.90
C ALA A 16 -20.67 19.39 -13.17
N SER A 17 -19.43 19.86 -13.04
CA SER A 17 -18.46 19.96 -14.14
C SER A 17 -18.06 18.59 -14.71
N LEU A 18 -17.83 17.60 -13.84
CA LEU A 18 -17.50 16.24 -14.28
C LEU A 18 -18.70 15.50 -14.88
N ALA A 19 -19.91 15.81 -14.39
CA ALA A 19 -21.16 15.35 -14.99
C ALA A 19 -21.34 15.91 -16.41
N MET A 20 -21.02 17.21 -16.61
CA MET A 20 -21.11 17.89 -17.91
C MET A 20 -20.14 17.29 -18.94
N LYS A 21 -18.89 17.03 -18.53
CA LYS A 21 -17.89 16.33 -19.36
C LYS A 21 -18.31 14.91 -19.76
N TYR A 22 -19.06 14.20 -18.90
CA TYR A 22 -19.60 12.87 -19.21
C TYR A 22 -20.84 12.93 -20.11
N THR A 23 -21.63 14.00 -20.07
CA THR A 23 -22.80 14.19 -20.92
C THR A 23 -22.46 14.74 -22.32
N ASP A 24 -21.32 15.42 -22.48
CA ASP A 24 -20.87 16.02 -23.74
C ASP A 24 -20.39 15.01 -24.81
N VAL A 25 -20.50 13.70 -24.55
CA VAL A 25 -20.15 12.65 -25.52
C VAL A 25 -21.21 12.51 -26.65
N LYS A 26 -22.24 13.35 -26.66
CA LYS A 26 -23.18 13.57 -27.78
C LYS A 26 -23.60 15.04 -27.68
N LEU A 27 -23.26 15.97 -28.59
CA LEU A 27 -23.38 15.97 -30.04
C LEU A 27 -22.46 17.11 -30.54
N GLY A 28 -21.79 16.92 -31.67
CA GLY A 28 -20.62 17.70 -32.07
C GLY A 28 -20.76 19.22 -32.11
N GLU A 29 -19.64 19.89 -31.83
CA GLU A 29 -19.17 21.11 -32.47
C GLU A 29 -17.66 21.30 -32.15
N ASN A 30 -16.84 21.31 -33.20
CA ASN A 30 -15.44 21.76 -33.27
C ASN A 30 -14.49 21.47 -32.10
N PHE A 31 -13.89 20.27 -32.10
CA PHE A 31 -12.77 19.97 -31.21
C PHE A 31 -11.43 19.95 -31.95
N ASN A 32 -10.78 21.12 -32.02
CA ASN A 32 -9.31 21.21 -31.91
C ASN A 32 -8.89 20.99 -30.43
N GLN A 33 -9.48 20.00 -29.75
CA GLN A 33 -8.89 19.52 -28.50
C GLN A 33 -7.78 18.59 -28.94
N GLU A 34 -6.54 19.08 -28.83
CA GLU A 34 -5.39 18.19 -28.72
C GLU A 34 -5.76 17.09 -27.72
N ILE A 35 -5.60 15.83 -28.12
CA ILE A 35 -5.81 14.69 -27.22
C ILE A 35 -4.83 14.89 -26.07
N GLU A 36 -5.31 15.44 -24.96
CA GLU A 36 -4.48 15.74 -23.81
C GLU A 36 -3.97 14.43 -23.21
N GLU A 37 -2.65 14.30 -23.09
CA GLU A 37 -2.02 13.13 -22.48
C GLU A 37 -2.39 13.07 -20.99
N TRP A 38 -2.82 11.90 -20.55
CA TRP A 38 -3.17 11.70 -19.15
C TRP A 38 -1.94 11.84 -18.26
N SER A 39 -2.07 12.66 -17.22
CA SER A 39 -1.08 12.80 -16.16
C SER A 39 -1.78 12.83 -14.80
N VAL A 40 -1.08 12.38 -13.76
CA VAL A 40 -1.60 12.34 -12.38
C VAL A 40 -1.95 13.75 -11.91
N GLU A 41 -1.11 14.72 -12.23
CA GLU A 41 -1.20 16.12 -11.79
C GLU A 41 -2.42 16.82 -12.36
N LYS A 42 -2.81 16.49 -13.60
CA LYS A 42 -3.92 17.15 -14.31
C LYS A 42 -5.26 16.45 -14.11
N HIS A 43 -5.25 15.14 -13.89
CA HIS A 43 -6.44 14.30 -13.96
C HIS A 43 -6.77 13.58 -12.65
N THR A 44 -6.08 13.91 -11.55
CA THR A 44 -6.43 13.45 -10.22
C THR A 44 -6.59 14.62 -9.27
N GLU A 45 -7.36 14.43 -8.20
CA GLU A 45 -7.58 15.43 -7.16
C GLU A 45 -7.22 14.82 -5.82
N GLN A 46 -6.40 15.52 -5.04
CA GLN A 46 -6.01 15.09 -3.70
C GLN A 46 -7.15 15.34 -2.71
N SER A 47 -7.44 14.34 -1.89
CA SER A 47 -8.41 14.45 -0.80
C SER A 47 -7.89 13.70 0.44
N SER A 48 -8.48 13.98 1.60
CA SER A 48 -8.13 13.28 2.85
C SER A 48 -8.38 11.78 2.72
N THR A 49 -7.44 10.95 3.21
CA THR A 49 -7.59 9.50 3.19
C THR A 49 -8.68 9.02 4.16
N ASP A 50 -9.54 8.13 3.69
CA ASP A 50 -10.57 7.43 4.45
C ASP A 50 -10.16 5.99 4.83
N ALA A 51 -8.96 5.56 4.42
CA ALA A 51 -8.48 4.20 4.56
C ALA A 51 -7.26 4.16 5.48
N TYR A 52 -7.52 4.08 6.79
CA TYR A 52 -6.51 3.92 7.84
C TYR A 52 -7.10 3.19 9.04
N GLY A 53 -6.25 2.61 9.89
CA GLY A 53 -6.68 1.95 11.11
C GLY A 53 -5.92 0.67 11.38
N VAL A 54 -6.65 -0.36 11.85
CA VAL A 54 -6.08 -1.67 12.20
C VAL A 54 -6.84 -2.78 11.49
N ILE A 55 -6.14 -3.60 10.73
CA ILE A 55 -6.67 -4.84 10.13
C ILE A 55 -6.50 -5.97 11.13
N ASN A 56 -7.58 -6.69 11.41
CA ASN A 56 -7.56 -7.91 12.20
C ASN A 56 -7.66 -9.11 11.25
N PHE A 57 -6.57 -9.88 11.12
CA PHE A 57 -6.58 -11.07 10.27
C PHE A 57 -7.27 -12.22 10.99
N GLN A 58 -8.32 -12.76 10.37
CA GLN A 58 -9.07 -13.94 10.84
C GLN A 58 -8.57 -15.20 10.12
N GLY A 59 -8.65 -16.37 10.77
CA GLY A 59 -8.30 -17.67 10.16
C GLY A 59 -6.90 -18.22 10.49
N GLY A 60 -6.15 -17.57 11.37
CA GLY A 60 -4.93 -18.13 11.98
C GLY A 60 -5.19 -18.67 13.39
N SER A 61 -4.22 -19.39 13.97
CA SER A 61 -4.30 -19.85 15.37
C SER A 61 -4.29 -18.72 16.40
N HIS A 62 -3.88 -17.51 16.00
CA HIS A 62 -3.78 -16.31 16.84
C HIS A 62 -4.20 -15.07 16.05
N SER A 63 -4.88 -14.12 16.70
CA SER A 63 -5.25 -12.84 16.10
C SER A 63 -4.00 -12.01 15.79
N CYS A 64 -3.77 -11.70 14.51
CA CYS A 64 -2.75 -10.73 14.10
C CYS A 64 -3.43 -9.39 13.81
N ARG A 65 -2.98 -8.32 14.49
CA ARG A 65 -3.45 -6.95 14.29
C ARG A 65 -2.36 -6.14 13.60
N ALA A 66 -2.65 -5.55 12.45
CA ALA A 66 -1.69 -4.73 11.72
C ALA A 66 -2.23 -3.31 11.53
N LYS A 67 -1.42 -2.29 11.87
CA LYS A 67 -1.74 -0.88 11.57
C LYS A 67 -1.55 -0.64 10.07
N TYR A 68 -2.44 0.16 9.46
CA TYR A 68 -2.34 0.52 8.05
C TYR A 68 -2.81 1.95 7.79
N VAL A 69 -2.33 2.53 6.69
CA VAL A 69 -2.78 3.80 6.13
C VAL A 69 -2.58 3.78 4.62
N ARG A 70 -3.53 4.34 3.86
CA ARG A 70 -3.37 4.63 2.43
C ARG A 70 -2.79 6.03 2.25
N LEU A 71 -1.71 6.14 1.48
CA LEU A 71 -1.00 7.37 1.20
C LEU A 71 -1.10 7.74 -0.29
N SER A 72 -0.93 9.03 -0.59
CA SER A 72 -0.73 9.51 -1.96
C SER A 72 0.67 9.18 -2.45
N TYR A 73 0.86 9.07 -3.77
CA TYR A 73 2.15 8.72 -4.39
C TYR A 73 3.26 9.75 -4.11
N ASP A 74 2.88 11.00 -3.88
CA ASP A 74 3.74 12.16 -3.61
C ASP A 74 3.89 12.49 -2.12
N THR A 75 3.39 11.61 -1.23
CA THR A 75 3.53 11.79 0.21
C THR A 75 5.01 11.81 0.59
N LYS A 76 5.46 12.92 1.20
CA LYS A 76 6.84 13.09 1.63
C LYS A 76 7.26 11.99 2.62
N PRO A 77 8.42 11.33 2.42
CA PRO A 77 8.90 10.27 3.32
C PRO A 77 9.02 10.71 4.79
N GLU A 78 9.32 11.98 5.05
CA GLU A 78 9.42 12.53 6.40
C GLU A 78 8.09 12.42 7.16
N ALA A 79 6.96 12.63 6.48
CA ALA A 79 5.64 12.48 7.07
C ALA A 79 5.37 11.01 7.44
N ILE A 80 5.81 10.07 6.60
CA ILE A 80 5.70 8.63 6.85
C ILE A 80 6.53 8.23 8.07
N LEU A 81 7.77 8.73 8.16
CA LEU A 81 8.63 8.49 9.32
C LEU A 81 8.01 9.03 10.62
N GLN A 82 7.48 10.26 10.58
CA GLN A 82 6.79 10.86 11.73
C GLN A 82 5.57 10.03 12.15
N LEU A 83 4.77 9.55 11.20
CA LEU A 83 3.65 8.64 11.47
C LEU A 83 4.12 7.38 12.20
N ILE A 84 5.16 6.72 11.71
CA ILE A 84 5.68 5.48 12.28
C ILE A 84 6.22 5.69 13.71
N LEU A 85 6.97 6.77 13.93
CA LEU A 85 7.59 7.03 15.23
C LEU A 85 6.60 7.58 16.26
N LYS A 86 5.70 8.50 15.87
CA LYS A 86 4.81 9.21 16.80
C LYS A 86 3.46 8.52 16.95
N GLU A 87 2.75 8.31 15.85
CA GLU A 87 1.39 7.76 15.88
C GLU A 87 1.41 6.24 16.10
N TRP A 88 2.36 5.55 15.47
CA TRP A 88 2.49 4.11 15.65
C TRP A 88 3.34 3.73 16.85
N GLN A 89 4.08 4.68 17.44
CA GLN A 89 4.94 4.51 18.61
C GLN A 89 5.99 3.42 18.41
N MET A 90 6.52 3.32 17.18
CA MET A 90 7.63 2.41 16.90
C MET A 90 8.96 3.06 17.26
N GLU A 91 9.90 2.26 17.74
CA GLU A 91 11.26 2.71 18.01
C GLU A 91 12.00 2.98 16.69
N LEU A 92 12.83 4.03 16.70
CA LEU A 92 13.72 4.34 15.59
C LEU A 92 14.70 3.18 15.39
N PRO A 93 14.82 2.62 14.17
CA PRO A 93 15.65 1.46 13.97
C PRO A 93 17.13 1.87 13.87
N ARG A 94 18.01 0.95 14.27
CA ARG A 94 19.47 1.13 14.08
C ARG A 94 19.92 0.69 12.68
N LEU A 95 19.09 -0.06 11.98
CA LEU A 95 19.34 -0.63 10.66
C LEU A 95 17.99 -0.83 9.93
N VAL A 96 17.99 -0.70 8.61
CA VAL A 96 16.84 -1.04 7.77
C VAL A 96 17.22 -2.17 6.82
N ILE A 97 16.41 -3.22 6.81
CA ILE A 97 16.58 -4.38 5.92
C ILE A 97 15.47 -4.34 4.88
N SER A 98 15.81 -4.04 3.62
CA SER A 98 14.86 -4.06 2.51
C SER A 98 14.90 -5.39 1.80
N VAL A 99 13.77 -6.11 1.76
CA VAL A 99 13.63 -7.40 1.08
C VAL A 99 12.78 -7.22 -0.18
N HIS A 100 13.36 -7.54 -1.32
CA HIS A 100 12.69 -7.54 -2.63
C HIS A 100 12.61 -8.97 -3.17
N GLY A 101 11.64 -9.22 -4.04
CA GLY A 101 11.47 -10.51 -4.71
C GLY A 101 10.79 -10.34 -6.07
N GLY A 102 10.80 -11.41 -6.88
CA GLY A 102 10.10 -11.41 -8.15
C GLY A 102 8.57 -11.36 -7.98
N MET A 103 7.88 -10.82 -8.97
CA MET A 103 6.40 -10.76 -9.02
C MET A 103 5.78 -12.14 -9.25
N GLN A 104 6.57 -13.11 -9.74
CA GLN A 104 6.12 -14.48 -9.99
C GLN A 104 6.17 -15.32 -8.72
N LYS A 105 5.17 -16.19 -8.55
CA LYS A 105 5.16 -17.14 -7.44
C LYS A 105 6.26 -18.18 -7.69
N PHE A 106 7.27 -18.19 -6.83
CA PHE A 106 8.26 -19.25 -6.75
C PHE A 106 8.15 -19.96 -5.41
N GLU A 107 8.34 -21.27 -5.41
CA GLU A 107 8.28 -22.08 -4.19
C GLU A 107 9.69 -22.47 -3.76
N LEU A 108 10.10 -21.95 -2.62
CA LEU A 108 11.35 -22.36 -1.98
C LEU A 108 11.17 -23.71 -1.30
N HIS A 109 12.23 -24.51 -1.33
CA HIS A 109 12.28 -25.72 -0.52
C HIS A 109 12.00 -25.41 0.96
N PRO A 110 11.16 -26.18 1.68
CA PRO A 110 10.71 -25.84 3.04
C PRO A 110 11.84 -25.55 4.03
N ARG A 111 12.96 -26.29 3.93
CA ARG A 111 14.15 -26.07 4.76
C ARG A 111 14.76 -24.67 4.56
N ILE A 112 14.85 -24.20 3.31
CA ILE A 112 15.43 -22.89 2.99
C ILE A 112 14.49 -21.79 3.49
N LYS A 113 13.18 -21.93 3.25
CA LYS A 113 12.16 -21.02 3.77
C LYS A 113 12.26 -20.86 5.29
N GLN A 114 12.44 -21.96 6.02
CA GLN A 114 12.59 -21.95 7.47
C GLN A 114 13.90 -21.29 7.93
N LEU A 115 15.04 -21.63 7.32
CA LEU A 115 16.33 -21.05 7.67
C LEU A 115 16.38 -19.55 7.40
N LEU A 116 15.88 -19.13 6.23
CA LEU A 116 15.84 -17.72 5.86
C LEU A 116 14.91 -16.92 6.77
N GLY A 117 13.71 -17.43 7.06
CA GLY A 117 12.78 -16.78 8.00
C GLY A 117 13.38 -16.64 9.39
N LYS A 118 13.95 -17.71 9.97
CA LYS A 118 14.59 -17.66 11.29
C LYS A 118 15.78 -16.71 11.33
N GLY A 119 16.63 -16.75 10.31
CA GLY A 119 17.81 -15.89 10.21
C GLY A 119 17.44 -14.41 10.15
N LEU A 120 16.45 -14.07 9.32
CA LEU A 120 15.97 -12.71 9.16
C LEU A 120 15.34 -12.16 10.44
N ILE A 121 14.49 -12.95 11.11
CA ILE A 121 13.93 -12.60 12.42
C ILE A 121 15.05 -12.35 13.43
N LYS A 122 16.00 -13.29 13.52
CA LYS A 122 17.10 -13.20 14.48
C LYS A 122 17.93 -11.95 14.26
N ALA A 123 18.27 -11.63 13.01
CA ALA A 123 19.01 -10.43 12.67
C ALA A 123 18.26 -9.15 13.08
N ALA A 124 16.97 -9.06 12.75
CA ALA A 124 16.16 -7.89 13.08
C ALA A 124 16.01 -7.67 14.59
N VAL A 125 15.72 -8.75 15.33
CA VAL A 125 15.59 -8.68 16.81
C VAL A 125 16.92 -8.31 17.46
N THR A 126 18.03 -8.89 17.00
CA THR A 126 19.35 -8.65 17.62
C THR A 126 19.83 -7.21 17.43
N THR A 127 19.47 -6.60 16.30
CA THR A 127 19.96 -5.27 15.92
C THR A 127 18.97 -4.15 16.16
N GLY A 128 17.70 -4.47 16.45
CA GLY A 128 16.62 -3.49 16.44
C GLY A 128 16.38 -2.94 15.03
N ALA A 129 16.41 -3.80 14.01
CA ALA A 129 16.22 -3.40 12.62
C ALA A 129 14.75 -3.43 12.20
N TRP A 130 14.37 -2.49 11.34
CA TRP A 130 13.12 -2.59 10.59
C TRP A 130 13.30 -3.48 9.36
N ILE A 131 12.32 -4.34 9.08
CA ILE A 131 12.24 -5.10 7.84
C ILE A 131 11.17 -4.47 6.96
N ILE A 132 11.56 -4.02 5.76
CA ILE A 132 10.65 -3.44 4.76
C ILE A 132 10.53 -4.43 3.60
N THR A 133 9.30 -4.75 3.22
CA THR A 133 8.98 -5.67 2.12
C THR A 133 7.85 -5.11 1.27
N GLY A 134 7.65 -5.65 0.06
CA GLY A 134 6.57 -5.22 -0.84
C GLY A 134 5.14 -5.54 -0.38
N GLY A 135 4.94 -6.25 0.74
CA GLY A 135 3.62 -6.44 1.36
C GLY A 135 2.64 -7.36 0.60
N VAL A 136 3.06 -7.97 -0.52
CA VAL A 136 2.21 -8.89 -1.31
C VAL A 136 2.36 -10.34 -0.87
N ASN A 137 1.27 -11.11 -0.88
CA ASN A 137 1.26 -12.54 -0.56
C ASN A 137 1.68 -13.43 -1.75
N THR A 138 2.46 -12.89 -2.69
CA THR A 138 3.00 -13.60 -3.85
C THR A 138 4.52 -13.72 -3.73
N GLY A 139 5.05 -14.94 -3.85
CA GLY A 139 6.51 -15.20 -3.81
C GLY A 139 7.17 -15.07 -2.42
N CYS A 140 8.46 -14.70 -2.42
CA CYS A 140 9.40 -14.63 -1.27
C CYS A 140 8.80 -14.07 0.03
N CYS A 141 7.82 -13.18 -0.06
CA CYS A 141 7.21 -12.50 1.09
C CYS A 141 6.32 -13.39 1.98
N SER A 142 6.12 -14.67 1.62
CA SER A 142 5.59 -15.65 2.58
C SER A 142 6.61 -16.09 3.65
N ILE A 143 7.85 -15.55 3.62
CA ILE A 143 8.92 -15.79 4.60
C ILE A 143 8.72 -14.96 5.89
N SER A 144 7.96 -13.86 5.85
CA SER A 144 7.76 -12.96 7.00
C SER A 144 6.52 -13.28 7.85
N ASN A 145 5.61 -14.15 7.39
CA ASN A 145 4.38 -14.51 8.13
C ASN A 145 4.63 -15.36 9.41
N SER A 146 5.86 -15.37 9.93
CA SER A 146 6.22 -16.01 11.21
C SER A 146 6.99 -15.08 12.15
N VAL A 147 7.13 -13.79 11.82
CA VAL A 147 7.90 -12.84 12.63
C VAL A 147 6.99 -12.14 13.64
N LYS A 148 7.31 -12.30 14.92
CA LYS A 148 6.64 -11.67 16.06
C LYS A 148 7.44 -10.45 16.52
N PRO A 149 6.83 -9.30 16.85
CA PRO A 149 7.43 -8.38 17.82
C PRO A 149 7.40 -9.04 19.20
N SER A 150 8.53 -9.04 19.92
CA SER A 150 8.50 -9.27 21.36
C SER A 150 7.71 -8.15 22.02
N LYS A 151 7.00 -8.52 23.09
CA LYS A 151 6.13 -7.69 23.93
C LYS A 151 6.60 -6.25 24.11
#